data_AF-A0A0F9DVR7-F1
#
_entry.id   AF-A0A0F9DVR7-F1
#
_cell.length_a   1.000
_cell.length_b   1.000
_cell.length_c   1.000
_cell.angle_alpha   90.00
_cell.angle_beta   90.00
_cell.angle_gamma   90.00
#
_symmetry.space_group_name_H-M   'P 1'
#
loop_
_entity.id
_entity.type
_entity.pdbx_description
1 polymer ?
#
loop_
_entity_poly.entity_id
_entity_poly.type
_entity_poly.pdbx_seq_one_letter_code
_entity_poly.pdbx_strand_id
1 'polypeptide(L)'
;MFFIKNILNRTLIIKFISNRNYLLNYTLNVNDSAVKLVELIQISDLHYGSEFEPEYMENIISYIKQVRPDVVICTGDIVHKGRIKQFEGILPYIKRIKEI
;
A
#
# COMPACT_ATOMS: atom_id res chain seq x y z
N MET A 1 -5.92 0.23 7.32
CA MET A 1 -5.00 0.89 6.37
C MET A 1 -3.61 0.32 6.60
N PHE A 2 -3.03 -0.35 5.60
CA PHE A 2 -1.71 -0.99 5.73
C PHE A 2 -0.62 0.05 5.45
N PHE A 3 0.40 0.12 6.30
CA PHE A 3 1.62 0.89 6.03
C PHE A 3 2.82 -0.01 6.27
N ILE A 4 3.55 -0.33 5.20
CA ILE A 4 4.87 -0.97 5.28
C ILE A 4 5.88 0.15 5.37
N LYS A 5 6.52 0.36 6.54
CA LYS A 5 7.49 1.43 6.77
C LYS A 5 8.87 0.90 7.11
N ASN A 6 9.82 1.31 6.27
CA ASN A 6 11.28 1.31 6.44
C ASN A 6 11.98 -0.05 6.52
N ILE A 7 12.83 -0.30 5.53
CA ILE A 7 13.99 -1.19 5.65
C ILE A 7 15.20 -0.30 5.99
N LEU A 8 15.33 0.07 7.27
CA LEU A 8 16.63 0.46 7.82
C LEU A 8 17.10 -0.72 8.67
N ASN A 9 18.22 -1.34 8.25
CA ASN A 9 18.88 -2.48 8.88
C ASN A 9 18.18 -3.85 8.76
N ARG A 10 18.07 -4.38 7.53
CA ARG A 10 17.81 -5.83 7.27
C ARG A 10 16.61 -6.43 8.02
N THR A 11 15.61 -5.62 8.34
CA THR A 11 14.42 -6.01 9.10
C THR A 11 13.19 -5.59 8.29
N LEU A 12 12.39 -6.57 7.85
CA LEU A 12 11.07 -6.30 7.26
C LEU A 12 10.07 -6.11 8.39
N ILE A 13 9.70 -4.87 8.70
CA ILE A 13 8.68 -4.56 9.71
C ILE A 13 7.32 -4.41 9.03
N ILE A 14 6.46 -5.43 9.16
CA ILE A 14 5.06 -5.37 8.72
C ILE A 14 4.25 -4.73 9.85
N LYS A 15 3.72 -3.51 9.67
CA LYS A 15 2.83 -2.87 10.64
C LYS A 15 1.38 -3.01 10.21
N PHE A 16 0.58 -3.65 11.06
CA PHE A 16 -0.86 -3.72 10.94
C PHE A 16 -1.49 -2.53 11.67
N ILE A 17 -2.27 -1.70 10.96
CA ILE A 17 -3.12 -0.68 11.57
C ILE A 17 -4.57 -0.99 11.20
N SER A 18 -5.23 -1.66 12.14
CA SER A 18 -6.67 -1.88 12.18
C SER A 18 -7.28 -0.91 13.20
N ASN A 19 -8.56 -0.57 13.06
CA ASN A 19 -9.32 0.19 14.08
C ASN A 19 -9.33 -0.49 15.47
N ARG A 20 -8.80 -1.72 15.58
CA ARG A 20 -8.41 -2.34 16.85
C ARG A 20 -6.89 -2.37 16.95
N ASN A 21 -6.34 -1.72 17.97
CA ASN A 21 -4.91 -1.50 18.27
C ASN A 21 -4.08 -2.80 18.46
N TYR A 22 -3.88 -3.59 17.42
CA TYR A 22 -2.97 -4.75 17.45
C TYR A 22 -1.76 -4.50 16.55
N LEU A 23 -0.57 -4.44 17.15
CA LEU A 23 0.71 -4.40 16.47
C LEU A 23 1.32 -5.80 16.48
N LEU A 24 1.45 -6.42 15.31
CA LEU A 24 2.12 -7.70 15.13
C LEU A 24 3.44 -7.45 14.42
N ASN A 25 4.57 -7.82 15.03
CA ASN A 25 5.91 -7.65 14.46
C ASN A 25 6.42 -9.01 13.97
N TYR A 26 6.79 -9.12 12.71
CA TYR A 26 7.51 -10.26 12.15
C TYR A 26 8.96 -9.87 11.88
N THR A 27 9.90 -10.74 12.22
CA THR A 27 11.34 -10.56 11.94
C THR A 27 11.81 -11.72 11.07
N LEU A 28 12.22 -11.43 9.84
CA LEU A 28 12.85 -12.40 8.93
C LEU A 28 14.36 -12.14 8.91
N ASN A 29 15.15 -13.13 9.29
CA ASN A 29 16.62 -13.09 9.18
C ASN A 29 17.03 -13.78 7.87
N VAL A 30 17.52 -13.01 6.90
CA VAL A 30 18.04 -13.55 5.64
C VAL A 30 19.57 -13.56 5.71
N ASN A 31 20.17 -14.76 5.68
CA ASN A 31 21.59 -15.01 5.92
C ASN A 31 22.49 -14.98 4.66
N ASP A 32 21.99 -14.54 3.50
CA ASP A 32 22.79 -14.53 2.26
C ASP A 32 23.19 -13.12 1.82
N SER A 33 24.49 -12.94 1.57
CA SER A 33 25.16 -11.67 1.28
C SER A 33 24.83 -11.05 -0.08
N ALA A 34 23.95 -11.66 -0.88
CA ALA A 34 23.65 -11.24 -2.25
C ALA A 34 22.16 -11.36 -2.63
N VAL A 35 21.24 -11.29 -1.66
CA VAL A 35 19.81 -11.21 -1.98
C VAL A 35 19.43 -9.76 -2.23
N LYS A 36 19.06 -9.42 -3.47
CA LYS A 36 18.37 -8.15 -3.76
C LYS A 36 17.06 -8.17 -2.99
N LEU A 37 16.96 -7.34 -1.95
CA LEU A 37 15.72 -7.16 -1.22
C LEU A 37 14.73 -6.46 -2.14
N VAL A 38 13.54 -7.05 -2.27
CA VAL A 38 12.41 -6.48 -3.02
C VAL A 38 11.49 -5.80 -2.02
N GLU A 39 11.26 -4.51 -2.19
CA GLU A 39 10.32 -3.75 -1.37
C GLU A 39 8.93 -3.74 -2.01
N LEU A 40 7.94 -4.18 -1.24
CA LEU A 40 6.54 -4.26 -1.65
C LEU A 40 5.71 -3.32 -0.79
N ILE A 41 4.77 -2.61 -1.40
CA ILE A 41 3.67 -1.95 -0.69
C ILE A 41 2.37 -2.67 -1.07
N GLN A 42 1.64 -3.14 -0.07
CA GLN A 42 0.30 -3.69 -0.26
C GLN A 42 -0.75 -2.68 0.20
N ILE A 43 -1.72 -2.42 -0.67
CA ILE A 43 -2.93 -1.64 -0.39
C ILE A 43 -4.17 -2.51 -0.61
N SER A 44 -5.25 -2.23 0.10
CA SER A 44 -6.52 -2.97 0.03
C SER A 44 -7.66 -2.05 0.44
N ASP A 45 -8.89 -2.43 0.08
CA ASP A 45 -10.13 -1.84 0.58
C ASP A 45 -10.19 -0.32 0.33
N LEU A 46 -9.88 0.09 -0.90
CA LEU A 46 -9.94 1.51 -1.30
C LEU A 46 -11.38 2.03 -1.32
N HIS A 47 -12.35 1.14 -1.53
CA HIS A 47 -13.79 1.40 -1.57
C HIS A 47 -14.14 2.72 -2.30
N TYR A 48 -13.57 2.93 -3.48
CA TYR A 48 -13.83 4.16 -4.24
C TYR A 48 -15.33 4.31 -4.53
N GLY A 49 -15.94 5.40 -4.04
CA GLY A 49 -17.38 5.57 -3.97
C GLY A 49 -17.82 6.54 -2.88
N SER A 50 -18.91 6.20 -2.18
CA SER A 50 -19.55 7.08 -1.18
C SER A 50 -18.72 7.31 0.09
N GLU A 51 -17.77 6.43 0.39
CA GLU A 51 -16.92 6.49 1.58
C GLU A 51 -15.47 6.82 1.23
N PHE A 52 -15.21 7.23 -0.01
CA PHE A 52 -13.86 7.53 -0.48
C PHE A 52 -13.46 8.94 -0.10
N GLU A 53 -12.41 9.05 0.71
CA GLU A 53 -11.78 10.32 1.07
C GLU A 53 -10.53 10.56 0.20
N PRO A 54 -10.57 11.53 -0.75
CA PRO A 54 -9.46 11.78 -1.66
C PRO A 54 -8.13 12.08 -0.95
N GLU A 55 -8.18 12.77 0.19
CA GLU A 55 -6.98 13.13 0.97
C GLU A 55 -6.20 11.89 1.42
N TYR A 56 -6.89 10.81 1.80
CA TYR A 56 -6.23 9.56 2.19
C TYR A 56 -5.51 8.91 1.00
N MET A 57 -6.12 8.95 -0.19
CA MET A 57 -5.48 8.44 -1.40
C MET A 57 -4.26 9.29 -1.79
N GLU A 58 -4.32 10.61 -1.65
CA GLU A 58 -3.17 11.50 -1.87
C GLU A 58 -2.02 11.24 -0.90
N ASN A 59 -2.34 10.97 0.38
CA ASN A 59 -1.34 10.59 1.37
C ASN A 59 -0.68 9.25 1.03
N ILE A 60 -1.46 8.26 0.56
CA ILE A 60 -0.94 6.97 0.08
C ILE A 60 0.00 7.19 -1.11
N ILE A 61 -0.41 7.96 -2.12
CA ILE A 61 0.42 8.25 -3.30
C ILE A 61 1.72 8.95 -2.91
N SER A 62 1.64 9.95 -2.02
CA SER A 62 2.81 10.67 -1.52
C SER A 62 3.77 9.76 -0.77
N TYR A 63 3.23 8.84 0.02
CA TYR A 63 4.02 7.82 0.72
C TYR A 63 4.73 6.86 -0.25
N ILE A 64 4.03 6.35 -1.27
CA ILE A 64 4.62 5.47 -2.29
C ILE A 64 5.75 6.20 -3.04
N LYS A 65 5.54 7.48 -3.39
CA LYS A 65 6.59 8.32 -4.01
C LYS A 65 7.82 8.49 -3.15
N GLN A 66 7.65 8.63 -1.84
CA GLN A 66 8.75 8.79 -0.90
C GLN A 66 9.53 7.48 -0.71
N VAL A 67 8.84 6.35 -0.59
CA VAL A 67 9.46 5.03 -0.34
C VAL A 67 10.07 4.44 -1.61
N ARG A 68 9.47 4.68 -2.77
CA ARG A 68 9.83 4.07 -4.07
C ARG A 68 9.98 2.54 -4.00
N PRO A 69 8.89 1.81 -3.64
CA PRO A 69 8.93 0.35 -3.63
C PRO A 69 9.16 -0.21 -5.04
N ASP A 70 9.64 -1.45 -5.14
CA ASP A 70 9.75 -2.16 -6.41
C ASP A 70 8.36 -2.52 -6.97
N VAL A 71 7.39 -2.80 -6.08
CA VAL A 71 6.04 -3.23 -6.47
C VAL A 71 4.98 -2.68 -5.52
N VAL A 72 3.87 -2.19 -6.08
CA VAL A 72 2.64 -1.90 -5.34
C VAL A 72 1.57 -2.93 -5.71
N ILE A 73 1.00 -3.62 -4.72
CA ILE A 73 -0.05 -4.62 -4.90
C ILE A 73 -1.36 -4.09 -4.34
N CYS A 74 -2.43 -4.12 -5.13
CA CYS A 74 -3.79 -3.83 -4.67
C CYS A 74 -4.59 -5.13 -4.57
N THR A 75 -5.05 -5.49 -3.36
CA THR A 75 -5.55 -6.85 -3.06
C THR A 75 -7.05 -7.01 -2.91
N GLY A 76 -7.85 -5.94 -2.98
CA GLY A 76 -9.30 -6.08 -2.86
C GLY A 76 -10.04 -4.76 -2.82
N ASP A 77 -11.35 -4.84 -3.09
CA ASP A 77 -12.34 -3.78 -2.90
C ASP A 77 -11.90 -2.39 -3.37
N ILE A 78 -11.46 -2.33 -4.63
CA ILE A 78 -11.03 -1.09 -5.28
C ILE A 78 -12.18 -0.08 -5.33
N VAL A 79 -13.39 -0.54 -5.61
CA VAL A 79 -14.60 0.29 -5.74
C VAL A 79 -15.69 -0.20 -4.79
N HIS A 80 -16.49 0.72 -4.24
CA HIS A 80 -17.48 0.39 -3.21
C HIS A 80 -18.69 -0.43 -3.72
N LYS A 81 -19.15 -0.21 -4.96
CA LYS A 81 -20.37 -0.87 -5.50
C LYS A 81 -20.17 -1.53 -6.87
N GLY A 82 -18.92 -1.74 -7.30
CA GLY A 82 -18.63 -2.38 -8.60
C GLY A 82 -19.12 -1.59 -9.83
N ARG A 83 -19.43 -0.29 -9.72
CA ARG A 83 -20.01 0.48 -10.83
C ARG A 83 -18.92 0.95 -11.79
N ILE A 84 -19.19 0.93 -13.09
CA ILE A 84 -18.26 1.41 -14.13
C ILE A 84 -17.74 2.82 -13.82
N LYS A 85 -18.63 3.75 -13.47
CA LYS A 85 -18.26 5.12 -13.08
C LYS A 85 -17.27 5.19 -11.91
N GLN A 86 -17.33 4.24 -10.98
CA GLN A 86 -16.39 4.19 -9.85
C GLN A 86 -15.02 3.70 -10.33
N PHE A 87 -14.98 2.73 -11.23
CA PHE A 87 -13.72 2.32 -11.87
C PHE A 87 -13.12 3.47 -12.68
N GLU A 88 -13.92 4.15 -13.49
CA GLU A 88 -13.47 5.33 -14.26
C GLU A 88 -12.93 6.43 -13.33
N GLY A 89 -13.61 6.69 -12.21
CA GLY A 89 -13.23 7.72 -11.25
C GLY A 89 -11.95 7.42 -10.48
N ILE A 90 -11.63 6.14 -10.21
CA ILE A 90 -10.38 5.78 -9.50
C ILE A 90 -9.16 5.73 -10.43
N LEU A 91 -9.35 5.54 -11.74
CA LEU A 91 -8.26 5.40 -12.71
C LEU A 91 -7.18 6.49 -12.64
N PRO A 92 -7.49 7.79 -12.45
CA PRO A 92 -6.47 8.83 -12.32
C PRO A 92 -5.50 8.57 -11.16
N TYR A 93 -5.98 8.05 -10.02
CA TYR A 93 -5.13 7.71 -8.88
C TYR A 93 -4.27 6.48 -9.16
N ILE A 94 -4.84 5.43 -9.75
CA ILE A 94 -4.11 4.20 -10.08
C ILE A 94 -3.02 4.46 -11.12
N LYS A 95 -3.28 5.30 -12.14
CA LYS A 95 -2.28 5.71 -13.12
C LYS A 95 -1.11 6.43 -12.45
N ARG A 96 -1.40 7.37 -11.55
CA ARG A 96 -0.36 8.08 -10.79
C ARG A 96 0.49 7.15 -9.93
N ILE A 97 -0.06 6.07 -9.39
CA ILE A 97 0.74 5.04 -8.68
C ILE A 97 1.62 4.26 -9.64
N LYS A 98 1.10 3.88 -10.81
CA LYS A 98 1.84 3.13 -11.84
C LYS A 98 3.05 3.89 -12.40
N GLU A 99 3.02 5.22 -12.34
CA GLU A 99 4.04 6.13 -12.89
C GLU A 99 5.19 6.47 -11.89
N ILE A 100 5.16 5.94 -10.67
CA ILE A 100 6.18 6.19 -9.62
C ILE A 100 7.40 5.28 -9.83
#